data_AF-A0A800DZY5-F1
#
_entry.id   AF-A0A800DZY5-F1
#
_cell.length_a   1.000
_cell.length_b   1.000
_cell.length_c   1.000
_cell.angle_alpha   90.00
_cell.angle_beta   90.00
_cell.angle_gamma   90.00
#
_symmetry.space_group_name_H-M   'P 1'
#
loop_
_entity.id
_entity.type
_entity.pdbx_description
1 polymer ?
#
loop_
_entity_poly.entity_id
_entity_poly.type
_entity_poly.pdbx_seq_one_letter_code
_entity_poly.pdbx_strand_id
1 'polypeptide(L)'
;MKKLLLFILLISSLTSFSQNIVGKWKAVDDKWNIETAIMEIYEENGIYKTKIIAILNKENAEKCTNCVGKYHNRNLVNLILSDNLIFDKKVYNGKILDPESNKIYSCYMKLINNDKLKIRGYIGFSLLGRTQYWYRVNEKEAKILIDKVNSNE
;
A
#
# COMPACT_ATOMS: atom_id res chain seq x y z
N MET A 1 52.69 3.93 21.41
CA MET A 1 51.97 3.51 20.17
C MET A 1 50.76 2.60 20.40
N LYS A 2 50.44 2.14 21.64
CA LYS A 2 49.24 1.33 21.92
C LYS A 2 47.92 2.12 22.11
N LYS A 3 47.98 3.44 22.30
CA LYS A 3 46.78 4.28 22.51
C LYS A 3 46.16 4.85 21.22
N LEU A 4 46.83 4.70 20.07
CA LEU A 4 46.34 5.22 18.78
C LEU A 4 45.44 4.23 18.02
N LEU A 5 45.49 2.95 18.39
CA LEU A 5 44.69 1.88 17.76
C LEU A 5 43.24 1.78 18.28
N LEU A 6 42.90 2.49 19.36
CA LEU A 6 41.56 2.47 19.95
C LEU A 6 40.61 3.55 19.42
N PHE A 7 41.11 4.50 18.61
CA PHE A 7 40.29 5.63 18.13
C PHE A 7 39.70 5.41 16.73
N ILE A 8 40.16 4.39 15.99
CA ILE A 8 39.73 4.14 14.60
C ILE A 8 38.51 3.19 14.54
N LEU A 9 38.09 2.58 15.65
CA LEU A 9 37.03 1.57 15.64
C LEU A 9 35.58 2.09 15.78
N LEU A 10 35.35 3.42 15.85
CA LEU A 10 34.04 3.97 16.23
C LEU A 10 33.23 4.68 15.13
N ILE A 11 33.66 4.66 13.87
CA ILE A 11 32.97 5.38 12.76
C ILE A 11 32.27 4.40 11.79
N SER A 12 31.87 3.22 12.27
CA SER A 12 30.86 2.42 11.57
C SER A 12 29.48 2.98 11.89
N SER A 13 29.14 4.12 11.29
CA SER A 13 27.77 4.61 11.21
C SER A 13 26.95 3.56 10.46
N LEU A 14 26.31 2.67 11.21
CA LEU A 14 25.27 1.77 10.71
C LEU A 14 24.16 2.67 10.17
N THR A 15 24.17 2.91 8.86
CA THR A 15 23.02 3.45 8.15
C THR A 15 21.91 2.41 8.27
N SER A 16 21.12 2.53 9.33
CA SER A 16 19.90 1.77 9.50
C SER A 16 18.96 2.28 8.42
N PHE A 17 18.93 1.62 7.26
CA PHE A 17 17.87 1.79 6.29
C PHE A 17 16.57 1.40 6.98
N SER A 18 15.86 2.41 7.49
CA SER A 18 14.53 2.21 8.04
C SER A 18 13.64 1.78 6.88
N GLN A 19 13.17 0.54 6.93
CA GLN A 19 12.23 0.04 5.95
C GLN A 19 10.92 0.80 6.10
N ASN A 20 10.47 1.40 5.01
CA ASN A 20 9.22 2.14 4.95
C ASN A 20 8.24 1.48 3.96
N ILE A 21 7.01 1.97 3.97
CA ILE A 21 5.94 1.45 3.12
C ILE A 21 5.92 2.06 1.71
N VAL A 22 6.81 3.00 1.40
CA VAL A 22 6.85 3.66 0.09
C VAL A 22 7.19 2.63 -0.99
N GLY A 23 6.53 2.77 -2.14
CA GLY A 23 6.71 1.91 -3.30
C GLY A 23 5.40 1.29 -3.78
N LYS A 24 5.53 0.27 -4.64
CA LYS A 24 4.42 -0.41 -5.30
C LYS A 24 4.06 -1.71 -4.60
N TRP A 25 2.76 -1.95 -4.49
CA TRP A 25 2.19 -3.04 -3.72
C TRP A 25 1.07 -3.71 -4.50
N LYS A 26 1.12 -5.03 -4.60
CA LYS A 26 0.07 -5.85 -5.18
C LYS A 26 -0.93 -6.26 -4.11
N ALA A 27 -2.18 -5.88 -4.29
CA ALA A 27 -3.28 -6.35 -3.46
C ALA A 27 -3.73 -7.74 -3.91
N VAL A 28 -4.01 -8.62 -2.94
CA VAL A 28 -4.47 -9.99 -3.18
C VAL A 28 -5.74 -10.23 -2.37
N ASP A 29 -6.75 -10.81 -3.01
CA ASP A 29 -7.91 -11.35 -2.32
C ASP A 29 -7.51 -12.65 -1.63
N ASP A 30 -7.41 -12.65 -0.30
CA ASP A 30 -6.98 -13.82 0.47
C ASP A 30 -7.95 -15.02 0.37
N LYS A 31 -9.22 -14.81 0.01
CA LYS A 31 -10.20 -15.90 -0.12
C LYS A 31 -9.95 -16.73 -1.37
N TRP A 32 -9.59 -16.08 -2.46
CA TRP A 32 -9.43 -16.71 -3.77
C TRP A 32 -7.98 -16.74 -4.27
N ASN A 33 -7.06 -16.08 -3.56
CA ASN A 33 -5.67 -15.87 -3.94
C ASN A 33 -5.53 -15.20 -5.32
N ILE A 34 -6.40 -14.23 -5.60
CA ILE A 34 -6.46 -13.51 -6.87
C ILE A 34 -5.86 -12.12 -6.70
N GLU A 35 -4.99 -11.72 -7.62
CA GLU A 35 -4.41 -10.39 -7.67
C GLU A 35 -5.48 -9.38 -8.13
N THR A 36 -5.76 -8.36 -7.32
CA THR A 36 -6.90 -7.46 -7.57
C THR A 36 -6.49 -6.11 -8.11
N ALA A 37 -5.36 -5.57 -7.63
CA ALA A 37 -4.89 -4.24 -8.00
C ALA A 37 -3.39 -4.06 -7.69
N ILE A 38 -2.78 -3.07 -8.33
CA ILE A 38 -1.50 -2.50 -7.93
C ILE A 38 -1.75 -1.13 -7.31
N MET A 39 -1.22 -0.94 -6.12
CA MET A 39 -1.26 0.28 -5.33
C MET A 39 0.12 0.93 -5.33
N GLU A 40 0.16 2.26 -5.34
CA GLU A 40 1.36 3.03 -5.08
C GLU A 40 1.21 3.78 -3.76
N ILE A 41 2.19 3.60 -2.87
CA ILE A 41 2.32 4.37 -1.64
C ILE A 41 3.49 5.32 -1.81
N TYR A 42 3.24 6.60 -1.57
CA TYR A 42 4.22 7.67 -1.67
C TYR A 42 4.11 8.62 -0.48
N GLU A 43 5.15 9.41 -0.25
CA GLU A 43 5.25 10.32 0.88
C GLU A 43 5.43 11.75 0.39
N GLU A 44 4.68 12.67 1.01
CA GLU A 44 4.77 14.11 0.77
C GLU A 44 4.69 14.84 2.12
N ASN A 45 5.77 15.54 2.50
CA ASN A 45 5.85 16.36 3.72
C ASN A 45 5.53 15.60 5.03
N GLY A 46 6.01 14.37 5.14
CA GLY A 46 5.77 13.46 6.26
C GLY A 46 4.40 12.76 6.24
N ILE A 47 3.58 13.02 5.22
CA ILE A 47 2.25 12.42 5.05
C ILE A 47 2.31 11.37 3.95
N TYR A 48 1.89 10.16 4.28
CA TYR A 48 1.85 9.05 3.33
C TYR A 48 0.48 9.00 2.65
N LYS A 49 0.51 8.76 1.35
CA LYS A 49 -0.67 8.65 0.50
C LYS A 49 -0.66 7.32 -0.24
N THR A 50 -1.83 6.85 -0.60
CA THR A 50 -2.01 5.58 -1.32
C THR A 50 -2.98 5.78 -2.46
N LYS A 51 -2.60 5.36 -3.66
CA LYS A 51 -3.45 5.40 -4.84
C LYS A 51 -3.45 4.10 -5.62
N ILE A 52 -4.52 3.85 -6.35
CA ILE A 52 -4.60 2.74 -7.30
C ILE A 52 -3.82 3.15 -8.55
N ILE A 53 -2.84 2.33 -8.97
CA ILE A 53 -2.15 2.55 -10.26
C ILE A 53 -2.59 1.54 -11.33
N ALA A 54 -3.20 0.42 -10.94
CA ALA A 54 -3.84 -0.51 -11.86
C ALA A 54 -4.87 -1.38 -11.15
N ILE A 55 -5.92 -1.77 -11.87
CA ILE A 55 -6.89 -2.79 -11.46
C ILE A 55 -6.60 -4.03 -12.30
N LEU A 56 -6.33 -5.16 -11.65
CA LEU A 56 -5.91 -6.40 -12.31
C LEU A 56 -7.09 -7.33 -12.62
N ASN A 57 -8.23 -7.14 -11.94
CA ASN A 57 -9.46 -7.83 -12.26
C ASN A 57 -10.09 -7.22 -13.53
N LYS A 58 -10.13 -7.99 -14.63
CA LYS A 58 -10.67 -7.58 -15.93
C LYS A 58 -12.10 -7.04 -15.85
N GLU A 59 -12.97 -7.64 -15.04
CA GLU A 59 -14.38 -7.22 -14.94
C GLU A 59 -14.52 -5.78 -14.41
N ASN A 60 -13.54 -5.31 -13.64
CA ASN A 60 -13.55 -3.99 -13.02
C ASN A 60 -12.43 -3.07 -13.54
N ALA A 61 -11.67 -3.49 -14.55
CA ALA A 61 -10.48 -2.78 -15.01
C ALA A 61 -10.80 -1.38 -15.56
N GLU A 62 -11.88 -1.28 -16.34
CA GLU A 62 -12.31 -0.01 -16.93
C GLU A 62 -13.25 0.79 -16.02
N LYS A 63 -14.17 0.10 -15.33
CA LYS A 63 -15.25 0.72 -14.56
C LYS A 63 -15.62 -0.15 -13.36
N CYS A 64 -15.80 0.48 -12.21
CA CYS A 64 -16.33 -0.22 -11.03
C CYS A 64 -17.86 -0.33 -11.09
N THR A 65 -18.36 -1.49 -11.49
CA THR A 65 -19.81 -1.77 -11.59
C THR A 65 -20.44 -2.04 -10.22
N ASN A 66 -19.69 -2.64 -9.30
CA ASN A 66 -20.15 -2.94 -7.93
C ASN A 66 -20.06 -1.74 -6.98
N CYS A 67 -19.45 -0.64 -7.41
CA CYS A 67 -19.36 0.57 -6.58
C CYS A 67 -20.70 1.27 -6.46
N VAL A 68 -20.98 1.83 -5.27
CA VAL A 68 -22.14 2.68 -5.04
C VAL A 68 -21.80 4.17 -5.19
N GLY A 69 -22.81 4.99 -5.48
CA GLY A 69 -22.69 6.44 -5.48
C GLY A 69 -21.72 6.97 -6.55
N LYS A 70 -20.86 7.93 -6.17
CA LYS A 70 -20.02 8.69 -7.13
C LYS A 70 -18.96 7.85 -7.85
N TYR A 71 -18.63 6.66 -7.33
CA TYR A 71 -17.65 5.75 -7.92
C TYR A 71 -18.27 4.69 -8.83
N HIS A 72 -19.60 4.60 -8.89
CA HIS A 72 -20.30 3.70 -9.81
C HIS A 72 -19.98 4.04 -11.27
N ASN A 73 -19.62 3.03 -12.07
CA ASN A 73 -19.23 3.15 -13.47
C ASN A 73 -18.06 4.11 -13.74
N ARG A 74 -17.18 4.32 -12.74
CA ARG A 74 -15.96 5.11 -12.88
C ARG A 74 -14.74 4.20 -12.93
N ASN A 75 -13.75 4.64 -13.70
CA ASN A 75 -12.40 4.10 -13.63
C ASN A 75 -11.77 4.53 -12.30
N LEU A 76 -11.26 3.57 -11.51
CA LEU A 76 -10.65 3.86 -10.20
C LEU A 76 -9.13 4.03 -10.28
N VAL A 77 -8.50 3.88 -11.45
CA VAL A 77 -7.08 4.17 -11.64
C VAL A 77 -6.81 5.64 -11.30
N ASN A 78 -5.72 5.89 -10.57
CA ASN A 78 -5.31 7.14 -9.94
C ASN A 78 -6.20 7.62 -8.79
N LEU A 79 -7.22 6.85 -8.37
CA LEU A 79 -7.99 7.20 -7.16
C LEU A 79 -7.09 7.12 -5.92
N ILE A 80 -7.04 8.22 -5.18
CA ILE A 80 -6.40 8.27 -3.85
C ILE A 80 -7.33 7.58 -2.84
N LEU A 81 -6.87 6.48 -2.27
CA LEU A 81 -7.59 5.75 -1.23
C LEU A 81 -7.28 6.26 0.17
N SER A 82 -6.06 6.74 0.39
CA SER A 82 -5.63 7.32 1.68
C SER A 82 -4.74 8.52 1.40
N ASP A 83 -4.98 9.64 2.08
CA ASP A 83 -4.25 10.91 1.87
C ASP A 83 -3.64 11.50 3.15
N ASN A 84 -3.78 10.82 4.28
CA ASN A 84 -3.45 11.32 5.60
C ASN A 84 -2.79 10.27 6.52
N LEU A 85 -2.04 9.32 5.97
CA LEU A 85 -1.36 8.31 6.77
C LEU A 85 -0.13 8.93 7.45
N ILE A 86 -0.04 8.76 8.77
CA ILE A 86 1.05 9.27 9.60
C ILE A 86 1.75 8.11 10.28
N PHE A 87 3.08 8.07 10.19
CA PHE A 87 3.88 7.06 10.87
C PHE A 87 4.02 7.37 12.36
N ASP A 88 3.52 6.48 13.21
CA ASP A 88 3.69 6.51 14.66
C ASP A 88 3.87 5.09 15.22
N LYS A 89 4.79 4.93 16.18
CA LYS A 89 5.02 3.65 16.90
C LYS A 89 5.07 2.41 15.99
N LYS A 90 5.82 2.47 14.87
CA LYS A 90 6.00 1.39 13.88
C LYS A 90 4.77 1.06 13.03
N VAL A 91 3.77 1.94 12.98
CA VAL A 91 2.52 1.76 12.25
C VAL A 91 2.15 3.06 11.54
N TYR A 92 1.53 2.98 10.36
CA TYR A 92 1.03 4.13 9.62
C TYR A 92 -0.47 4.25 9.85
N ASN A 93 -0.93 5.28 10.55
CA ASN A 93 -2.32 5.47 10.95
C ASN A 93 -2.97 6.57 10.13
N GLY A 94 -4.24 6.40 9.76
CA GLY A 94 -4.99 7.42 9.02
C GLY A 94 -6.38 6.92 8.66
N LYS A 95 -6.86 7.32 7.49
CA LYS A 95 -8.13 6.88 6.93
C LYS A 95 -7.94 6.24 5.57
N ILE A 96 -8.86 5.34 5.22
CA ILE A 96 -8.92 4.72 3.89
C ILE A 96 -10.35 4.80 3.35
N LEU A 97 -10.49 5.21 2.09
CA LEU A 97 -11.70 5.16 1.31
C LEU A 97 -11.86 3.75 0.73
N ASP A 98 -13.04 3.17 0.92
CA ASP A 98 -13.51 2.03 0.16
C ASP A 98 -14.42 2.53 -0.98
N PRO A 99 -14.00 2.42 -2.26
CA PRO A 99 -14.80 2.88 -3.38
C PRO A 99 -16.05 2.02 -3.60
N GLU A 100 -16.05 0.74 -3.22
CA GLU A 100 -17.22 -0.15 -3.39
C GLU A 100 -18.39 0.34 -2.56
N SER A 101 -18.14 0.63 -1.28
CA SER A 101 -19.16 1.12 -0.34
C SER A 101 -19.28 2.64 -0.29
N ASN A 102 -18.37 3.39 -0.93
CA ASN A 102 -18.21 4.85 -0.83
C ASN A 102 -18.09 5.33 0.64
N LYS A 103 -17.47 4.54 1.50
CA LYS A 103 -17.27 4.83 2.93
C LYS A 103 -15.81 5.02 3.27
N ILE A 104 -15.56 5.84 4.28
CA ILE A 104 -14.23 6.10 4.82
C ILE A 104 -14.10 5.39 6.17
N TYR A 105 -13.03 4.62 6.32
CA TYR A 105 -12.72 3.84 7.50
C TYR A 105 -11.46 4.37 8.18
N SER A 106 -11.38 4.20 9.50
CA SER A 106 -10.09 4.30 10.18
C SER A 106 -9.19 3.19 9.66
N CYS A 107 -7.92 3.49 9.42
CA CYS A 107 -6.98 2.56 8.83
C CYS A 107 -5.66 2.57 9.57
N TYR A 108 -5.02 1.40 9.65
CA TYR A 108 -3.59 1.34 9.87
C TYR A 108 -2.89 0.41 8.87
N MET A 109 -1.63 0.74 8.55
CA MET A 109 -0.75 -0.09 7.74
C MET A 109 0.50 -0.46 8.54
N LYS A 110 0.93 -1.71 8.47
CA LYS A 110 2.09 -2.23 9.20
C LYS A 110 2.86 -3.22 8.34
N LEU A 111 4.15 -2.98 8.16
CA LEU A 111 5.05 -3.97 7.56
C LEU A 111 5.12 -5.21 8.47
N ILE A 112 4.77 -6.36 7.91
CA ILE A 112 4.98 -7.66 8.54
C ILE A 112 6.43 -8.10 8.28
N ASN A 113 6.92 -7.83 7.09
CA ASN A 113 8.32 -7.90 6.67
C ASN A 113 8.51 -6.94 5.47
N ASN A 114 9.69 -6.97 4.84
CA ASN A 114 10.04 -6.07 3.73
C ASN A 114 9.01 -6.10 2.59
N ASP A 115 8.45 -7.28 2.32
CA ASP A 115 7.67 -7.57 1.12
C ASP A 115 6.19 -7.84 1.41
N LYS A 116 5.75 -7.72 2.66
CA LYS A 116 4.38 -7.96 3.08
C LYS A 116 3.86 -6.84 3.97
N LEU A 117 2.87 -6.12 3.47
CA LEU A 117 2.18 -5.06 4.17
C LEU A 117 0.83 -5.57 4.67
N LYS A 118 0.53 -5.36 5.95
CA LYS A 118 -0.80 -5.55 6.51
C LYS A 118 -1.55 -4.23 6.49
N ILE A 119 -2.78 -4.25 5.99
CA ILE A 119 -3.70 -3.11 5.97
C ILE A 119 -4.94 -3.50 6.77
N ARG A 120 -5.35 -2.66 7.72
CA ARG A 120 -6.56 -2.90 8.52
C ARG A 120 -7.46 -1.67 8.48
N GLY A 121 -8.61 -1.79 7.82
CA GLY A 121 -9.70 -0.82 7.88
C GLY A 121 -10.74 -1.21 8.92
N TYR A 122 -11.26 -0.27 9.70
CA TYR A 122 -12.22 -0.53 10.78
C TYR A 122 -13.14 0.67 11.08
N ILE A 123 -14.27 0.39 11.74
CA ILE A 123 -15.21 1.41 12.25
C ILE A 123 -15.14 1.42 13.78
N GLY A 124 -14.83 2.57 14.38
CA GLY A 124 -14.72 2.70 15.83
C GLY A 124 -13.51 1.93 16.39
N PHE A 125 -13.72 0.69 16.82
CA PHE A 125 -12.66 -0.17 17.36
C PHE A 125 -12.04 -1.08 16.29
N SER A 126 -10.73 -1.29 16.36
CA SER A 126 -9.97 -2.06 15.35
C SER A 126 -10.38 -3.54 15.23
N LEU A 127 -11.08 -4.07 16.23
CA LEU A 127 -11.68 -5.41 16.23
C LEU A 127 -12.81 -5.53 15.18
N LEU A 128 -13.57 -4.45 14.93
CA LEU A 128 -14.69 -4.42 13.99
C LEU A 128 -14.24 -3.84 12.63
N GLY A 129 -13.65 -4.70 11.81
CA GLY A 129 -13.06 -4.28 10.54
C GLY A 129 -12.58 -5.42 9.66
N ARG A 130 -11.92 -5.07 8.56
CA ARG A 130 -11.36 -6.00 7.58
C ARG A 130 -9.85 -5.81 7.46
N THR A 131 -9.14 -6.93 7.34
CA THR A 131 -7.69 -6.96 7.11
C THR A 131 -7.45 -7.39 5.68
N GLN A 132 -6.48 -6.77 5.02
CA GLN A 132 -5.91 -7.23 3.76
C GLN A 132 -4.40 -7.30 3.86
N TYR A 133 -3.79 -8.10 2.99
CA TYR A 133 -2.35 -8.15 2.83
C TYR A 133 -1.97 -7.74 1.42
N TRP A 134 -1.02 -6.83 1.32
CA TRP A 134 -0.41 -6.46 0.05
C TRP A 134 1.04 -6.92 0.01
N TYR A 135 1.51 -7.21 -1.19
CA TYR A 135 2.83 -7.77 -1.43
C TYR A 135 3.66 -6.80 -2.27
N ARG A 136 4.89 -6.53 -1.87
CA ARG A 136 5.74 -5.58 -2.57
C ARG A 136 6.02 -6.10 -3.98
N VAL A 137 5.99 -5.19 -4.95
CA VAL A 137 6.38 -5.48 -6.33
C VAL A 137 7.41 -4.47 -6.78
N ASN A 138 8.41 -4.93 -7.53
CA ASN A 138 9.36 -4.01 -8.17
C ASN A 138 8.76 -3.41 -9.45
N GLU A 139 9.46 -2.42 -10.02
CA GLU A 139 9.03 -1.73 -11.24
C GLU A 139 8.76 -2.66 -12.42
N LYS A 140 9.64 -3.66 -12.62
CA LYS A 140 9.51 -4.62 -13.73
C LYS A 140 8.28 -5.50 -13.56
N GLU A 141 8.06 -6.02 -12.36
CA GLU A 141 6.89 -6.84 -12.02
C GLU A 141 5.59 -6.05 -12.16
N ALA A 142 5.55 -4.83 -11.61
CA ALA A 142 4.39 -3.96 -11.74
C ALA A 142 4.07 -3.70 -13.23
N LYS A 143 5.08 -3.38 -14.04
CA LYS A 143 4.91 -3.18 -15.49
C LYS A 143 4.34 -4.43 -16.18
N ILE A 144 4.87 -5.61 -15.88
CA ILE A 144 4.39 -6.87 -16.47
C ILE A 144 2.91 -7.12 -16.11
N LEU A 145 2.51 -6.87 -14.86
CA LEU A 145 1.13 -7.06 -14.42
C LEU A 145 0.18 -6.07 -15.09
N ILE A 146 0.61 -4.82 -15.26
CA ILE A 146 -0.17 -3.77 -15.93
C ILE A 146 -0.32 -4.08 -17.42
N ASP A 147 0.77 -4.43 -18.10
CA ASP A 147 0.77 -4.75 -19.52
C ASP A 147 -0.16 -5.92 -19.83
N LYS A 148 -0.21 -6.94 -18.96
CA LYS A 148 -1.11 -8.10 -19.11
C LYS A 148 -2.59 -7.72 -19.09
N VAL A 149 -2.97 -6.67 -18.37
CA VAL A 149 -4.36 -6.19 -18.35
C VAL A 149 -4.67 -5.49 -19.67
N ASN A 150 -3.75 -4.64 -20.14
CA ASN A 150 -3.92 -3.83 -21.35
C ASN A 150 -3.77 -4.64 -22.66
N SER A 151 -3.01 -5.74 -22.66
CA SER A 151 -2.72 -6.54 -23.87
C SER A 151 -3.76 -7.62 -24.18
N ASN A 152 -4.86 -7.67 -23.40
CA ASN A 152 -5.95 -8.62 -23.61
C ASN A 152 -7.23 -7.91 -24.09
N GLU A 153 -7.10 -6.72 -24.68
CA GLU A 153 -8.09 -6.09 -25.56
C GLU A 153 -8.04 -6.68 -26.97
#